data_AF-A0A5K3FWK4-F1
#
_entry.id   AF-A0A5K3FWK4-F1
#
_cell.length_a   1.000
_cell.length_b   1.000
_cell.length_c   1.000
_cell.angle_alpha   90.00
_cell.angle_beta   90.00
_cell.angle_gamma   90.00
#
_symmetry.space_group_name_H-M   'P 1'
#
loop_
_entity.id
_entity.type
_entity.pdbx_description
1 polymer ?
#
loop_
_entity_poly.entity_id
_entity_poly.type
_entity_poly.pdbx_seq_one_letter_code
_entity_poly.pdbx_strand_id
1 'polypeptide(L)'
;SEVGYNFLGRFVISEGSNTSCSTKYVQDVCILGKDQVAFLQTVPHISANKFHADYQPEAYDELEQWYFQRVMAEIAASPHDGNSFDPSIYAARLCCRFHI
;
A
#
# COMPACT_ATOMS: atom_id res chain seq x y z
N SER A 1 -14.61 -9.72 9.23
CA SER A 1 -13.35 -9.83 8.46
C SER A 1 -13.68 -9.79 6.99
N GLU A 2 -13.19 -8.80 6.24
CA GLU A 2 -13.25 -8.85 4.77
C GLU A 2 -12.22 -9.87 4.30
N VAL A 3 -12.66 -11.11 4.15
CA VAL A 3 -11.84 -12.23 3.69
C VAL A 3 -11.77 -12.16 2.17
N GLY A 4 -10.55 -12.18 1.62
CA GLY A 4 -10.27 -12.31 0.18
C GLY A 4 -9.66 -11.07 -0.50
N TYR A 5 -9.94 -9.87 0.00
CA TYR A 5 -9.38 -8.59 -0.51
C TYR A 5 -8.98 -7.66 0.64
N ASN A 6 -8.21 -8.20 1.59
CA ASN A 6 -7.41 -7.53 2.62
C ASN A 6 -7.84 -6.09 2.92
N PHE A 7 -8.47 -5.89 4.08
CA PHE A 7 -8.56 -4.62 4.79
C PHE A 7 -7.68 -3.50 4.18
N LEU A 8 -8.29 -2.60 3.39
CA LEU A 8 -7.56 -1.55 2.66
C LEU A 8 -6.83 -0.57 3.59
N GLY A 9 -7.14 -0.60 4.88
CA GLY A 9 -6.44 0.19 5.87
C GLY A 9 -4.95 -0.13 5.94
N ARG A 10 -4.52 -1.36 5.59
CA ARG A 10 -3.11 -1.78 5.72
C ARG A 10 -2.75 -2.97 4.84
N PHE A 11 -1.77 -2.78 3.96
CA PHE A 11 -1.12 -3.84 3.22
C PHE A 11 -0.13 -4.61 4.11
N VAL A 12 -0.20 -5.94 4.10
CA VAL A 12 0.72 -6.83 4.81
C VAL A 12 0.98 -8.06 3.96
N ILE A 13 2.24 -8.49 3.86
CA ILE A 13 2.61 -9.80 3.32
C ILE A 13 2.93 -10.71 4.50
N SER A 14 2.10 -11.73 4.69
CA SER A 14 2.29 -12.75 5.72
C SER A 14 3.01 -13.97 5.15
N GLU A 15 3.77 -14.67 5.99
CA GLU A 15 4.35 -15.95 5.62
C GLU A 15 3.25 -16.94 5.18
N GLY A 16 3.49 -17.66 4.09
CA GLY A 16 2.49 -18.55 3.49
C GLY A 16 1.37 -17.87 2.69
N SER A 17 1.41 -16.53 2.54
CA SER A 17 0.52 -15.84 1.61
C SER A 17 0.91 -16.05 0.14
N ASN A 18 0.00 -15.75 -0.78
CA ASN A 18 0.25 -15.87 -2.24
C ASN A 18 1.22 -14.80 -2.78
N THR A 19 1.57 -13.79 -1.98
CA THR A 19 2.50 -12.73 -2.37
C THR A 19 3.89 -13.08 -1.86
N SER A 20 4.88 -13.11 -2.76
CA SER A 20 6.26 -13.40 -2.37
C SER A 20 6.91 -12.22 -1.63
N CYS A 21 7.68 -12.54 -0.60
CA CYS A 21 8.56 -11.61 0.12
C CYS A 21 10.00 -11.89 -0.32
N SER A 22 10.66 -10.94 -1.01
CA SER A 22 12.06 -11.09 -1.46
C SER A 22 13.08 -10.75 -0.36
N THR A 23 12.61 -10.35 0.82
CA THR A 23 13.42 -9.87 1.93
C THR A 23 13.48 -10.90 3.08
N LYS A 24 12.95 -10.56 4.26
CA LYS A 24 12.90 -11.44 5.44
C LYS A 24 11.56 -11.32 6.15
N TYR A 25 11.22 -12.35 6.91
CA TYR A 25 10.09 -12.33 7.85
C TYR A 25 10.59 -12.09 9.27
N VAL A 26 9.79 -11.37 10.05
CA VAL A 26 9.93 -11.29 11.51
C VAL A 26 8.54 -11.48 12.06
N GLN A 27 8.33 -12.46 12.95
CA GLN A 27 6.98 -12.78 13.46
C GLN A 27 5.96 -12.94 12.31
N ASP A 28 6.30 -13.73 11.30
CA ASP A 28 5.46 -14.08 10.15
C ASP A 28 5.02 -12.92 9.24
N VAL A 29 5.56 -11.72 9.45
CA VAL A 29 5.29 -10.52 8.65
C VAL A 29 6.53 -10.14 7.87
N CYS A 30 6.38 -9.99 6.55
CA CYS A 30 7.44 -9.55 5.65
C CYS A 30 7.91 -8.14 6.01
N ILE A 31 9.23 -7.96 6.05
CA ILE A 31 9.87 -6.66 6.19
C ILE A 31 10.05 -6.09 4.78
N LEU A 32 9.20 -5.16 4.39
CA LEU A 32 9.15 -4.58 3.05
C LEU A 32 10.48 -3.88 2.74
N GLY A 33 11.05 -4.21 1.59
CA GLY A 33 12.24 -3.58 1.02
C GLY A 33 11.92 -2.96 -0.33
N LYS A 34 12.98 -2.64 -1.08
CA LYS A 34 12.90 -1.94 -2.38
C LYS A 34 11.92 -2.60 -3.37
N ASP A 35 12.03 -3.90 -3.57
CA ASP A 35 11.17 -4.62 -4.52
C ASP A 35 9.68 -4.51 -4.17
N GLN A 36 9.37 -4.48 -2.87
CA GLN A 36 8.00 -4.35 -2.40
C GLN A 36 7.49 -2.91 -2.53
N VAL A 37 8.35 -1.88 -2.47
CA VAL A 37 7.94 -0.49 -2.67
C VAL A 37 7.32 -0.30 -4.05
N ALA A 38 7.92 -0.85 -5.11
CA ALA A 38 7.35 -0.78 -6.46
C ALA A 38 5.94 -1.40 -6.53
N PHE A 39 5.72 -2.50 -5.80
CA PHE A 39 4.39 -3.11 -5.69
C PHE A 39 3.40 -2.22 -4.92
N LEU A 40 3.83 -1.56 -3.84
CA LEU A 40 2.99 -0.68 -3.04
C LEU A 40 2.42 0.51 -3.83
N GLN A 41 3.12 0.96 -4.88
CA GLN A 41 2.66 2.03 -5.76
C GLN A 41 1.41 1.64 -6.57
N THR A 42 1.11 0.35 -6.66
CA THR A 42 0.01 -0.20 -7.50
C THR A 42 -1.20 -0.66 -6.70
N VAL A 43 -1.07 -0.84 -5.38
CA VAL A 43 -2.15 -1.39 -4.54
C VAL A 43 -2.98 -0.28 -3.91
N PRO A 44 -4.30 -0.48 -3.72
CA PRO A 44 -5.19 0.55 -3.18
C PRO A 44 -5.15 0.65 -1.64
N HIS A 45 -4.08 0.21 -1.00
CA HIS A 45 -3.99 0.26 0.46
C HIS A 45 -3.47 1.63 0.89
N ILE A 46 -4.02 2.17 1.98
CA ILE A 46 -3.65 3.50 2.49
C ILE A 46 -2.35 3.51 3.31
N SER A 47 -1.95 2.34 3.81
CA SER A 47 -0.72 2.15 4.56
C SER A 47 -0.14 0.75 4.30
N ALA A 48 1.11 0.53 4.67
CA ALA A 48 1.78 -0.76 4.52
C ALA A 48 2.55 -1.14 5.79
N ASN A 49 2.65 -2.44 6.06
CA ASN A 49 3.38 -2.98 7.19
C ASN A 49 4.12 -4.28 6.81
N LYS A 50 5.39 -4.46 7.21
CA LYS A 50 6.23 -3.59 8.06
C LYS A 50 7.51 -3.15 7.36
N PHE A 51 8.06 -2.02 7.79
CA PHE A 51 9.40 -1.56 7.42
C PHE A 51 10.27 -1.49 8.67
N HIS A 52 11.57 -1.62 8.50
CA HIS A 52 12.57 -1.50 9.56
C HIS A 52 13.64 -0.51 9.09
N ALA A 53 13.83 0.58 9.81
CA ALA A 53 14.77 1.64 9.41
C ALA A 53 16.23 1.17 9.33
N ASP A 54 16.59 0.11 10.04
CA ASP A 54 17.90 -0.52 10.04
C ASP A 54 18.05 -1.63 8.98
N TYR A 55 17.04 -1.83 8.13
CA TYR A 55 17.02 -2.90 7.14
C TYR A 55 16.44 -2.42 5.81
N GLN A 56 17.31 -2.26 4.81
CA GLN A 56 17.03 -1.61 3.53
C GLN A 56 16.43 -0.21 3.70
N PRO A 57 17.17 0.75 4.32
CA PRO A 57 16.71 2.12 4.49
C PRO A 57 16.32 2.80 3.17
N GLU A 58 16.91 2.37 2.05
CA GLU A 58 16.61 2.86 0.70
C GLU A 58 15.13 2.66 0.32
N ALA A 59 14.45 1.68 0.93
CA ALA A 59 13.02 1.49 0.73
C ALA A 59 12.19 2.68 1.27
N TYR A 60 12.64 3.33 2.35
CA TYR A 60 12.02 4.56 2.82
C TYR A 60 12.26 5.72 1.85
N ASP A 61 13.51 5.87 1.38
CA ASP A 61 13.87 6.94 0.44
C ASP A 61 13.05 6.85 -0.85
N GLU A 62 12.92 5.64 -1.43
CA GLU A 62 12.15 5.42 -2.66
C GLU A 62 10.64 5.63 -2.44
N LEU A 63 10.10 5.20 -1.30
CA LEU A 63 8.69 5.40 -0.98
C LEU A 63 8.38 6.88 -0.76
N GLU A 64 9.24 7.60 -0.05
CA GLU A 64 9.11 9.04 0.21
C GLU A 64 9.22 9.84 -1.09
N GLN A 65 10.24 9.55 -1.92
CA GLN A 65 10.42 10.20 -3.21
C GLN A 65 9.20 10.00 -4.11
N TRP A 66 8.70 8.77 -4.21
CA TRP A 66 7.49 8.48 -4.99
C TRP A 66 6.26 9.22 -4.43
N TYR A 67 6.06 9.21 -3.11
CA TYR A 67 4.94 9.88 -2.47
C TYR A 67 4.93 11.38 -2.78
N PHE A 68 6.08 12.06 -2.64
CA PHE A 68 6.19 13.48 -2.97
C PHE A 68 5.95 13.75 -4.45
N GLN A 69 6.52 12.95 -5.35
CA GLN A 69 6.29 13.09 -6.79
C GLN A 69 4.81 12.95 -7.14
N ARG A 70 4.13 11.96 -6.55
CA ARG A 70 2.69 11.74 -6.72
C ARG A 70 1.88 12.94 -6.24
N VAL A 71 2.13 13.44 -5.02
CA VAL A 71 1.41 14.60 -4.47
C VAL A 71 1.65 15.85 -5.32
N MET A 72 2.88 16.08 -5.79
CA MET A 72 3.18 17.22 -6.68
C MET A 72 2.44 17.09 -8.02
N ALA A 73 2.36 15.88 -8.58
CA ALA A 73 1.59 15.62 -9.79
C ALA A 73 0.08 15.85 -9.57
N GLU A 74 -0.46 15.42 -8.44
CA GLU A 74 -1.87 15.64 -8.05
C GLU A 74 -2.19 17.12 -7.78
N ILE A 75 -1.23 17.94 -7.35
CA ILE A 75 -1.40 19.39 -7.19
C ILE A 75 -1.32 20.10 -8.56
N ALA A 76 -0.43 19.64 -9.43
CA ALA A 76 -0.22 20.23 -10.76
C ALA A 76 -1.35 19.86 -11.75
N ALA A 77 -1.83 18.62 -11.70
CA ALA A 77 -3.07 18.23 -12.35
C ALA A 77 -4.21 18.88 -11.56
N SER A 78 -5.09 19.64 -12.22
CA SER A 78 -6.29 20.18 -11.58
C SER A 78 -7.04 19.06 -10.82
N PRO A 79 -7.76 19.31 -9.71
CA PRO A 79 -8.24 18.30 -8.74
C PRO A 79 -9.16 17.17 -9.27
N HIS A 80 -9.38 17.11 -10.58
CA HIS A 80 -10.34 16.25 -11.28
C HIS A 80 -9.68 15.32 -12.32
N ASP A 81 -8.37 15.09 -12.27
CA ASP A 81 -7.81 13.95 -13.01
C ASP A 81 -8.22 12.65 -12.30
N GLY A 82 -9.44 12.17 -12.60
CA GLY A 82 -10.08 11.01 -11.99
C GLY A 82 -9.35 9.68 -12.19
N ASN A 83 -8.14 9.70 -12.76
CA ASN A 83 -7.26 8.55 -12.92
C ASN A 83 -6.35 8.27 -11.72
N SER A 84 -6.12 9.21 -10.79
CA SER A 84 -5.17 9.01 -9.67
C SER A 84 -5.78 8.32 -8.44
N PHE A 85 -7.10 8.39 -8.28
CA PHE A 85 -7.83 7.82 -7.15
C PHE A 85 -9.18 7.29 -7.60
N ASP A 86 -9.36 5.96 -7.51
CA ASP A 86 -10.64 5.31 -7.79
C ASP A 86 -11.45 5.15 -6.48
N PRO A 87 -12.45 6.02 -6.21
CA PRO A 87 -13.26 5.93 -5.00
C PRO A 87 -14.14 4.67 -4.96
N SER A 88 -14.40 4.02 -6.10
CA SER A 88 -15.26 2.84 -6.18
C SER A 88 -14.68 1.66 -5.37
N ILE A 89 -13.35 1.57 -5.30
CA ILE A 89 -12.60 0.55 -4.54
C ILE A 89 -12.92 0.64 -3.02
N TYR A 90 -13.11 1.86 -2.53
CA TYR A 90 -13.42 2.13 -1.12
C TYR A 90 -14.93 2.10 -0.85
N ALA A 91 -15.74 2.55 -1.82
CA ALA A 91 -17.20 2.52 -1.70
C ALA A 91 -17.78 1.08 -1.70
N ALA A 92 -17.07 0.11 -2.26
CA ALA A 92 -17.51 -1.29 -2.31
C ALA A 92 -17.39 -2.07 -0.98
N ARG A 93 -16.93 -1.43 0.10
CA ARG A 93 -16.67 -2.09 1.39
C ARG A 93 -17.96 -2.37 2.17
N LEU A 94 -17.93 -3.42 2.99
CA LEU A 94 -19.09 -3.83 3.82
C LEU A 94 -19.63 -2.66 4.66
N CYS A 95 -18.74 -1.86 5.26
CA CYS A 95 -19.10 -0.68 6.03
C CYS A 95 -19.73 0.45 5.20
N CYS A 96 -19.34 0.60 3.93
CA CYS A 96 -19.87 1.63 3.04
C CYS A 96 -21.19 1.21 2.37
N ARG A 97 -21.34 -0.08 2.04
CA ARG A 97 -22.56 -0.64 1.44
C ARG A 97 -23.70 -0.82 2.44
N PHE A 98 -23.37 -1.14 3.69
CA PHE A 98 -24.34 -1.37 4.75
C PHE A 98 -24.08 -0.40 5.91
N HIS A 99 -24.02 0.89 5.60
CA HIS A 99 -23.96 1.91 6.63
C HIS A 99 -25.25 1.81 7.47
N ILE A 100 -25.15 1.24 8.66
CA ILE A 100 -26.20 1.25 9.69
C ILE A 100 -26.25 2.64 10.31
#